data_AF-A0A972SWC0-F1
#
_entry.id   AF-A0A972SWC0-F1
#
_cell.length_a   1.000
_cell.length_b   1.000
_cell.length_c   1.000
_cell.angle_alpha   90.00
_cell.angle_beta   90.00
_cell.angle_gamma   90.00
#
_symmetry.space_group_name_H-M   'P 1'
#
loop_
_entity.id
_entity.type
_entity.pdbx_description
1 polymer ?
#
loop_
_entity_poly.entity_id
_entity_poly.type
_entity_poly.pdbx_seq_one_letter_code
_entity_poly.pdbx_strand_id
1 'polypeptide(L)'
;MSPIDSKHQQPLPSERGFAMVAAIMACLILLAIGMLVIHLSTGDLRTSTMTVGDKKALAAVETGIHRLMQSFDPENLSATTSNTQVDSSNDPNSYYSIGAAVSPTSGPSVIPMAGFAIGGGQQWGQARFNVDITGTNTTYNSTVTVGIGLGFGPVEISLMHR
;
A
#
# COMPACT_ATOMS: atom_id res chain seq x y z
N MET A 1 76.79 50.18 -36.24
CA MET A 1 76.58 49.31 -35.07
C MET A 1 75.33 49.78 -34.34
N SER A 2 74.19 49.12 -34.58
CA SER A 2 73.11 48.81 -33.62
C SER A 2 71.79 48.63 -34.37
N PRO A 3 71.18 47.42 -34.36
CA PRO A 3 69.88 47.16 -34.97
C PRO A 3 68.76 47.44 -33.95
N ILE A 4 67.68 48.07 -34.41
CA ILE A 4 66.47 48.32 -33.60
C ILE A 4 65.55 47.12 -33.83
N ASP A 5 65.50 46.23 -32.84
CA ASP A 5 64.69 45.01 -32.84
C ASP A 5 63.20 45.36 -32.63
N SER A 6 62.44 45.36 -33.73
CA SER A 6 60.99 45.58 -33.73
C SER A 6 60.27 44.28 -33.35
N LYS A 7 59.96 44.16 -32.05
CA LYS A 7 59.15 43.09 -31.47
C LYS A 7 57.78 43.00 -32.15
N HIS A 8 57.56 41.94 -32.93
CA HIS A 8 56.25 41.54 -33.42
C HIS A 8 55.33 41.19 -32.24
N GLN A 9 54.39 42.07 -31.90
CA GLN A 9 53.31 41.79 -30.95
C GLN A 9 52.20 41.06 -31.70
N GLN A 10 52.04 39.76 -31.46
CA GLN A 10 50.94 38.99 -32.02
C GLN A 10 49.61 39.38 -31.32
N PRO A 11 48.52 39.63 -32.08
CA PRO A 11 47.22 39.91 -31.49
C PRO A 11 46.68 38.65 -30.80
N LEU A 12 46.32 38.78 -29.53
CA LEU A 12 45.65 37.71 -28.75
C LEU A 12 44.30 37.36 -29.42
N PRO A 13 43.97 36.06 -29.56
CA PRO A 13 42.73 35.62 -30.20
C PRO A 13 41.48 36.13 -29.46
N SER A 14 40.37 36.34 -30.18
CA SER A 14 39.16 37.00 -29.68
C SER A 14 38.41 36.20 -28.59
N GLU A 15 38.78 36.40 -27.32
CA GLU A 15 38.20 35.75 -26.14
C GLU A 15 36.67 35.91 -26.00
N ARG A 16 36.09 36.97 -26.59
CA ARG A 16 34.65 37.28 -26.52
C ARG A 16 33.76 36.19 -27.13
N GLY A 17 34.19 35.57 -28.23
CA GLY A 17 33.41 34.51 -28.89
C GLY A 17 33.40 33.21 -28.06
N PHE A 18 34.56 32.86 -27.49
CA PHE A 18 34.69 31.70 -26.62
C PHE A 18 33.91 31.85 -25.31
N ALA A 19 33.96 33.04 -24.69
CA ALA A 19 33.21 33.33 -23.48
C ALA A 19 31.69 33.18 -23.69
N MET A 20 31.18 33.59 -24.86
CA MET A 20 29.76 33.45 -25.20
C MET A 20 29.35 31.98 -25.33
N VAL A 21 30.16 31.16 -26.00
CA VAL A 21 29.92 29.71 -26.13
C VAL A 21 29.99 29.02 -24.77
N ALA A 22 30.99 29.35 -23.95
CA ALA A 22 31.13 28.79 -22.61
C ALA A 22 29.93 29.13 -21.71
N ALA A 23 29.42 30.36 -21.78
CA ALA A 23 28.23 30.78 -21.06
C ALA A 23 26.98 30.00 -21.52
N ILE A 24 26.79 29.83 -22.83
CA ILE A 24 25.65 29.06 -23.36
C ILE A 24 25.75 27.58 -22.95
N MET A 25 26.94 26.98 -23.02
CA MET A 25 27.18 25.61 -22.57
C MET A 25 26.85 25.44 -21.09
N ALA A 26 27.29 26.38 -20.25
CA ALA A 26 26.96 26.38 -18.82
C ALA A 26 25.44 26.48 -18.58
N CYS A 27 24.74 27.36 -19.31
CA CYS A 27 23.28 27.46 -19.23
C CYS A 27 22.56 26.18 -19.67
N LEU A 28 23.03 25.52 -20.74
CA LEU A 28 22.46 24.26 -21.22
C LEU A 28 22.68 23.11 -20.21
N ILE A 29 23.86 23.07 -19.57
CA ILE A 29 24.15 22.11 -18.50
C ILE A 29 23.23 22.33 -17.30
N LEU A 30 23.05 23.58 -16.85
CA LEU A 30 22.13 23.91 -15.76
C LEU A 30 20.68 23.56 -16.09
N LEU A 31 20.24 23.81 -17.32
CA LEU A 31 18.91 23.43 -17.77
C LEU A 31 18.72 21.90 -17.78
N ALA A 32 19.72 21.16 -18.28
CA ALA A 32 19.69 19.70 -18.32
C ALA A 32 19.63 19.10 -16.90
N ILE A 33 20.45 19.62 -15.98
CA ILE A 33 20.44 19.19 -14.57
C ILE A 33 19.11 19.57 -13.90
N GLY A 34 18.58 20.76 -14.16
CA GLY A 34 17.29 21.20 -13.63
C GLY A 34 16.15 20.27 -14.04
N MET A 35 16.07 19.90 -15.32
CA MET A 35 15.08 18.94 -15.80
C MET A 35 15.26 17.55 -15.17
N LEU A 36 16.50 17.07 -15.00
CA LEU A 36 16.79 15.78 -14.35
C LEU A 36 16.29 15.76 -12.89
N VAL A 37 16.59 16.80 -12.11
CA VAL A 37 16.16 16.89 -10.70
C VAL A 37 14.65 16.89 -10.57
N ILE A 38 13.94 17.62 -11.44
CA ILE A 38 12.47 17.66 -11.46
C ILE A 38 11.90 16.26 -11.76
N HIS A 39 12.49 15.55 -12.73
CA HIS A 39 12.05 14.21 -13.10
C HIS A 39 12.17 13.22 -11.95
N LEU A 40 13.33 13.17 -11.29
CA LEU A 40 13.56 12.30 -10.13
C LEU A 40 12.62 12.66 -8.97
N SER A 41 12.49 13.94 -8.64
CA SER A 41 11.61 14.41 -7.55
C SER A 41 10.15 14.04 -7.79
N THR A 42 9.67 14.13 -9.04
CA THR A 42 8.29 13.78 -9.40
C THR A 42 8.05 12.27 -9.23
N GLY A 43 9.03 11.44 -9.60
CA GLY A 43 8.96 9.98 -9.40
C GLY A 43 8.87 9.61 -7.92
N ASP A 44 9.70 10.24 -7.09
CA ASP A 44 9.75 10.01 -5.65
C ASP A 44 8.47 10.47 -4.95
N LEU A 45 7.94 11.64 -5.32
CA LEU A 45 6.68 12.15 -4.80
C LEU A 45 5.52 11.22 -5.15
N ARG A 46 5.45 10.73 -6.40
CA ARG A 46 4.40 9.81 -6.83
C ARG A 46 4.42 8.53 -6.01
N THR A 47 5.58 7.90 -5.87
CA THR A 47 5.73 6.69 -5.05
C THR A 47 5.34 6.94 -3.60
N SER A 48 5.79 8.07 -3.02
CA SER A 48 5.43 8.44 -1.65
C SER A 48 3.93 8.58 -1.47
N THR A 49 3.23 9.25 -2.40
CA THR A 49 1.76 9.39 -2.34
C THR A 49 1.02 8.06 -2.45
N MET A 50 1.49 7.14 -3.30
CA MET A 50 0.92 5.80 -3.42
C MET A 50 1.07 5.02 -2.10
N THR A 51 2.28 5.01 -1.53
CA THR A 51 2.52 4.27 -0.28
C THR A 51 1.72 4.81 0.91
N VAL A 52 1.49 6.12 0.98
CA VAL A 52 0.62 6.72 2.01
C VAL A 52 -0.83 6.30 1.79
N GLY A 53 -1.30 6.33 0.53
CA GLY A 53 -2.63 5.83 0.17
C GLY A 53 -2.84 4.38 0.60
N ASP A 54 -1.88 3.51 0.29
CA ASP A 54 -1.95 2.09 0.63
C ASP A 54 -1.93 1.85 2.13
N LYS A 55 -1.11 2.61 2.88
CA LYS A 55 -1.11 2.55 4.36
C LYS A 55 -2.45 2.97 4.94
N LYS A 56 -3.09 4.01 4.40
CA LYS A 56 -4.43 4.43 4.84
C LYS A 56 -5.49 3.41 4.51
N ALA A 57 -5.48 2.87 3.29
CA ALA A 57 -6.38 1.79 2.89
C ALA A 57 -6.19 0.56 3.78
N LEU A 58 -4.94 0.19 4.12
CA LEU A 58 -4.65 -0.90 5.04
C LEU A 58 -5.14 -0.62 6.47
N ALA A 59 -4.95 0.58 7.00
CA ALA A 59 -5.49 0.96 8.31
C ALA A 59 -7.03 0.87 8.36
N ALA A 60 -7.70 1.19 7.24
CA ALA A 60 -9.13 1.00 7.11
C ALA A 60 -9.50 -0.49 7.11
N VAL A 61 -8.73 -1.34 6.41
CA VAL A 61 -8.88 -2.80 6.49
C VAL A 61 -8.75 -3.30 7.93
N GLU A 62 -7.73 -2.86 8.67
CA GLU A 62 -7.51 -3.26 10.07
C GLU A 62 -8.70 -2.89 10.96
N THR A 63 -9.29 -1.72 10.74
CA THR A 63 -10.53 -1.33 11.43
C THR A 63 -11.68 -2.26 11.06
N GLY A 64 -11.82 -2.59 9.78
CA GLY A 64 -12.80 -3.58 9.30
C GLY A 64 -12.61 -4.96 9.93
N ILE A 65 -11.36 -5.42 10.06
CA ILE A 65 -11.01 -6.67 10.75
C ILE A 65 -11.43 -6.59 12.22
N HIS A 66 -11.11 -5.50 12.91
CA HIS A 66 -11.49 -5.32 14.30
C HIS A 66 -13.00 -5.31 14.50
N ARG A 67 -13.75 -4.65 13.61
CA ARG A 67 -15.21 -4.65 13.62
C ARG A 67 -15.79 -6.02 13.34
N LEU A 68 -15.26 -6.73 12.34
CA LEU A 68 -15.64 -8.10 12.04
C LEU A 68 -15.44 -9.01 13.26
N MET A 69 -14.30 -8.94 13.95
CA MET A 69 -14.07 -9.75 15.16
C MET A 69 -15.09 -9.48 16.28
N GLN A 70 -15.64 -8.26 16.36
CA GLN A 70 -16.62 -7.90 17.38
C GLN A 70 -18.05 -8.33 17.03
N SER A 71 -18.40 -8.32 15.75
CA SER A 71 -19.77 -8.52 15.28
C SER A 71 -19.96 -9.82 14.47
N PHE A 72 -18.95 -10.69 14.41
CA PHE A 72 -19.04 -11.92 13.65
C PHE A 72 -20.10 -12.84 14.24
N ASP A 73 -21.04 -13.24 13.39
CA ASP A 73 -22.11 -14.19 13.73
C ASP A 73 -22.00 -15.41 12.80
N PRO A 74 -21.67 -16.61 13.32
CA PRO A 74 -21.57 -17.83 12.52
C PRO A 74 -22.93 -18.31 11.98
N GLU A 75 -24.05 -17.85 12.52
CA GLU A 75 -25.39 -18.21 12.03
C GLU A 75 -25.83 -17.35 10.84
N ASN A 76 -25.19 -16.19 10.62
CA ASN A 76 -25.50 -15.26 9.53
C ASN A 76 -24.26 -14.92 8.68
N LEU A 77 -23.80 -15.90 7.90
CA LEU A 77 -22.66 -15.77 6.97
C LEU A 77 -22.85 -14.71 5.87
N SER A 78 -24.10 -14.39 5.54
CA SER A 78 -24.44 -13.40 4.49
C SER A 78 -24.31 -11.95 4.97
N ALA A 79 -24.00 -11.72 6.25
CA ALA A 79 -23.80 -10.39 6.78
C ALA A 79 -22.63 -9.70 6.07
N THR A 80 -22.90 -8.54 5.49
CA THR A 80 -21.90 -7.71 4.81
C THR A 80 -21.99 -6.29 5.32
N THR A 81 -20.86 -5.59 5.29
CA THR A 81 -20.80 -4.15 5.58
C THR A 81 -20.18 -3.47 4.37
N SER A 82 -20.79 -2.40 3.88
CA SER A 82 -20.29 -1.69 2.71
C SER A 82 -20.00 -0.24 3.04
N ASN A 83 -18.85 0.22 2.56
CA ASN A 83 -18.44 1.62 2.52
C ASN A 83 -18.66 2.38 3.83
N THR A 84 -18.26 1.77 4.95
CA THR A 84 -18.39 2.37 6.28
C THR A 84 -17.15 3.17 6.60
N GLN A 85 -17.35 4.39 7.07
CA GLN A 85 -16.28 5.32 7.40
C GLN A 85 -15.56 4.87 8.68
N VAL A 86 -14.22 4.96 8.68
CA VAL A 86 -13.39 4.58 9.84
C VAL A 86 -13.50 5.61 10.96
N ASP A 87 -13.16 6.86 10.65
CA ASP A 87 -13.18 7.99 11.59
C ASP A 87 -13.50 9.27 10.82
N SER A 88 -14.70 9.80 11.02
CA SER A 88 -15.14 11.03 10.35
C SER A 88 -14.42 12.30 10.81
N SER A 89 -13.78 12.27 11.99
CA SER A 89 -13.13 13.44 12.58
C SER A 89 -11.68 13.59 12.12
N ASN A 90 -10.93 12.49 12.04
CA ASN A 90 -9.49 12.53 11.73
C ASN A 90 -9.13 11.97 10.35
N ASP A 91 -9.93 11.06 9.79
CA ASP A 91 -9.67 10.45 8.48
C ASP A 91 -10.97 10.22 7.68
N PRO A 92 -11.68 11.30 7.29
CA PRO A 92 -13.03 11.21 6.74
C PRO A 92 -13.09 10.52 5.37
N ASN A 93 -11.94 10.27 4.75
CA ASN A 93 -11.83 9.72 3.41
C ASN A 93 -11.42 8.24 3.39
N SER A 94 -11.29 7.62 4.57
CA SER A 94 -10.99 6.19 4.71
C SER A 94 -12.25 5.41 5.04
N TYR A 95 -12.51 4.38 4.25
CA TYR A 95 -13.68 3.52 4.37
C TYR A 95 -13.27 2.05 4.37
N TYR A 96 -14.06 1.22 5.02
CA TYR A 96 -13.92 -0.23 4.99
C TYR A 96 -15.21 -0.90 4.55
N SER A 97 -15.07 -2.07 3.95
CA SER A 97 -16.15 -2.96 3.57
C SER A 97 -15.78 -4.38 3.97
N ILE A 98 -16.74 -5.12 4.52
CA ILE A 98 -16.61 -6.50 4.98
C ILE A 98 -17.49 -7.34 4.05
N GLY A 99 -16.87 -8.27 3.33
CA GLY A 99 -17.54 -9.23 2.47
C GLY A 99 -18.27 -10.31 3.26
N ALA A 100 -19.03 -11.16 2.55
CA ALA A 100 -19.73 -12.26 3.18
C ALA A 100 -18.73 -13.33 3.64
N ALA A 101 -19.01 -13.96 4.78
CA ALA A 101 -18.21 -15.07 5.26
C ALA A 101 -18.54 -16.33 4.47
N VAL A 102 -17.51 -17.06 4.08
CA VAL A 102 -17.65 -18.31 3.32
C VAL A 102 -16.86 -19.43 3.96
N SER A 103 -17.32 -20.66 3.82
CA SER A 103 -16.52 -21.82 4.22
C SER A 103 -15.22 -21.88 3.41
N PRO A 104 -14.08 -22.26 4.02
CA PRO A 104 -12.81 -22.38 3.31
C PRO A 104 -12.93 -23.33 2.13
N THR A 105 -12.38 -22.93 0.98
CA THR A 105 -12.34 -23.75 -0.25
C THR A 105 -11.19 -24.75 -0.26
N SER A 106 -10.28 -24.67 0.72
CA SER A 106 -9.14 -25.58 0.86
C SER A 106 -8.89 -25.93 2.32
N GLY A 107 -8.51 -27.20 2.54
CA GLY A 107 -8.34 -27.78 3.86
C GLY A 107 -9.67 -28.08 4.57
N PRO A 108 -9.61 -28.56 5.82
CA PRO A 108 -10.81 -28.88 6.57
C PRO A 108 -11.55 -27.60 6.97
N SER A 109 -12.87 -27.60 6.78
CA SER A 109 -13.80 -26.54 7.21
C SER A 109 -13.95 -26.47 8.73
N VAL A 110 -13.57 -27.55 9.43
CA VAL A 110 -13.63 -27.65 10.88
C VAL A 110 -12.34 -28.30 11.39
N ILE A 111 -11.71 -27.71 12.39
CA ILE A 111 -10.51 -28.26 13.02
C ILE A 111 -10.91 -28.85 14.38
N PRO A 112 -10.66 -30.15 14.64
CA PRO A 112 -10.93 -30.75 15.94
C PRO A 112 -10.03 -30.14 17.02
N MET A 113 -10.60 -29.86 18.18
CA MET A 113 -9.88 -29.27 19.31
C MET A 113 -9.54 -30.39 20.31
N ALA A 114 -8.30 -30.88 20.24
CA ALA A 114 -7.84 -31.95 21.11
C ALA A 114 -7.94 -31.54 22.59
N GLY A 115 -8.48 -32.41 23.45
CA GLY A 115 -8.66 -32.16 24.88
C GLY A 115 -9.99 -31.49 25.27
N PHE A 116 -10.81 -31.06 24.30
CA PHE A 116 -12.15 -30.52 24.57
C PHE A 116 -13.26 -31.58 24.53
N ALA A 117 -12.91 -32.85 24.33
CA ALA A 117 -13.85 -33.97 24.42
C ALA A 117 -14.28 -34.18 25.89
N ILE A 118 -15.45 -33.64 26.25
CA ILE A 118 -16.13 -33.98 27.49
C ILE A 118 -16.70 -35.39 27.26
N GLY A 119 -16.28 -36.37 28.07
CA GLY A 119 -16.46 -37.80 27.81
C GLY A 119 -17.87 -38.22 27.35
N GLY A 120 -17.94 -39.32 26.58
CA GLY A 120 -19.20 -39.83 26.00
C GLY A 120 -19.25 -39.84 24.47
N GLY A 121 -18.11 -39.70 23.78
CA GLY A 121 -18.04 -39.72 22.31
C GLY A 121 -18.29 -38.37 21.65
N GLN A 122 -18.54 -37.32 22.43
CA GLN A 122 -18.66 -35.96 21.92
C GLN A 122 -17.30 -35.42 21.48
N GLN A 123 -17.26 -34.84 20.29
CA GLN A 123 -16.09 -34.18 19.74
C GLN A 123 -16.40 -32.70 19.58
N TRP A 124 -15.45 -31.86 19.95
CA TRP A 124 -15.54 -30.41 19.82
C TRP A 124 -14.47 -29.90 18.87
N GLY A 125 -14.78 -28.86 18.12
CA GLY A 125 -13.88 -28.27 17.14
C GLY A 125 -14.09 -26.78 16.96
N GLN A 126 -13.36 -26.22 16.01
CA GLN A 126 -13.47 -24.85 15.57
C GLN A 126 -13.89 -24.85 14.09
N ALA A 127 -15.04 -24.26 13.80
CA ALA A 127 -15.47 -23.99 12.44
C ALA A 127 -14.63 -22.86 11.86
N ARG A 128 -14.26 -22.97 10.58
CA ARG A 128 -13.45 -21.98 9.89
C ARG A 128 -14.28 -21.25 8.85
N PHE A 129 -13.97 -19.97 8.67
CA PHE A 129 -14.58 -19.11 7.68
C PHE A 129 -13.51 -18.25 7.03
N ASN A 130 -13.69 -17.91 5.77
CA ASN A 130 -12.89 -16.93 5.07
C ASN A 130 -13.74 -15.68 4.82
N VAL A 131 -13.17 -14.51 5.03
CA VAL A 131 -13.82 -13.23 4.79
C VAL A 131 -12.85 -12.31 4.08
N ASP A 132 -13.30 -11.66 3.01
CA ASP A 132 -12.53 -10.61 2.35
C ASP A 132 -12.95 -9.25 2.89
N ILE A 133 -11.97 -8.43 3.26
CA ILE A 133 -12.18 -7.09 3.78
C ILE A 133 -11.45 -6.12 2.87
N THR A 134 -12.16 -5.10 2.41
CA THR A 134 -11.62 -4.08 1.50
C THR A 134 -11.58 -2.75 2.21
N GLY A 135 -10.42 -2.13 2.24
CA GLY A 135 -10.21 -0.75 2.69
C GLY A 135 -9.97 0.14 1.49
N THR A 136 -10.58 1.31 1.51
CA THR A 136 -10.48 2.32 0.45
C THR A 136 -10.11 3.66 1.06
N ASN A 137 -9.28 4.41 0.34
CA ASN A 137 -9.02 5.80 0.67
C ASN A 137 -9.28 6.68 -0.57
N THR A 138 -10.26 7.58 -0.47
CA THR A 138 -10.70 8.42 -1.58
C THR A 138 -9.77 9.62 -1.84
N THR A 139 -8.94 10.01 -0.87
CA THR A 139 -7.95 11.10 -1.06
C THR A 139 -6.80 10.66 -1.96
N TYR A 140 -6.30 9.43 -1.78
CA TYR A 140 -5.19 8.89 -2.55
C TYR A 140 -5.63 7.93 -3.66
N ASN A 141 -6.94 7.71 -3.81
CA ASN A 141 -7.52 6.73 -4.74
C ASN A 141 -6.86 5.34 -4.62
N SER A 142 -6.64 4.90 -3.38
CA SER A 142 -6.05 3.59 -3.08
C SER A 142 -7.12 2.63 -2.57
N THR A 143 -6.96 1.36 -2.89
CA THR A 143 -7.84 0.26 -2.48
C THR A 143 -6.99 -0.96 -2.17
N VAL A 144 -7.22 -1.56 -1.01
CA VAL A 144 -6.52 -2.77 -0.55
C VAL A 144 -7.57 -3.76 -0.09
N THR A 145 -7.47 -5.00 -0.57
CA THR A 145 -8.31 -6.12 -0.11
C THR A 145 -7.44 -7.15 0.60
N VAL A 146 -7.87 -7.58 1.77
CA VAL A 146 -7.21 -8.62 2.55
C VAL A 146 -8.22 -9.72 2.84
N GLY A 147 -7.89 -10.94 2.42
CA GLY A 147 -8.61 -12.14 2.81
C GLY A 147 -8.10 -12.65 4.15
N ILE A 148 -9.01 -12.85 5.11
CA ILE A 148 -8.69 -13.38 6.43
C ILE A 148 -9.39 -14.71 6.69
N GLY A 149 -8.74 -15.57 7.47
CA GLY A 149 -9.35 -16.76 8.03
C GLY A 149 -9.82 -16.49 9.46
N LEU A 150 -11.10 -16.74 9.73
CA LEU A 150 -11.71 -16.73 11.04
C LEU A 150 -11.91 -18.16 11.53
N GLY A 151 -11.77 -18.36 12.84
CA GLY A 151 -12.13 -19.60 13.48
C GLY A 151 -13.10 -19.36 14.61
N PHE A 152 -14.26 -20.02 14.58
CA PHE A 152 -15.31 -19.93 15.59
C PHE A 152 -15.44 -21.26 16.33
N GLY A 153 -15.40 -21.21 17.66
CA GLY A 153 -15.54 -22.40 18.50
C GLY A 153 -15.51 -22.07 19.99
N PRO A 154 -15.71 -23.06 20.86
CA PRO A 154 -15.88 -24.48 20.54
C PRO A 154 -17.29 -24.80 20.02
N VAL A 155 -17.38 -25.54 18.91
CA VAL A 155 -18.63 -26.08 18.35
C VAL A 155 -18.62 -27.60 18.43
N GLU A 156 -19.77 -28.24 18.63
CA GLU A 156 -19.87 -29.70 18.62
C GLU A 156 -19.75 -30.22 17.18
N ILE A 157 -18.84 -31.18 16.96
CA ILE A 157 -18.50 -31.72 15.64
C ILE A 157 -18.77 -33.22 15.54
N SER A 158 -19.34 -33.82 16.60
CA SER A 158 -19.62 -35.26 16.75
C SER A 158 -20.40 -35.87 15.57
N LEU A 159 -21.22 -35.07 14.88
CA LEU A 159 -22.10 -35.49 13.78
C LEU A 159 -21.68 -34.93 12.40
N MET A 160 -20.62 -34.12 12.33
CA MET A 160 -20.21 -33.45 11.08
C MET A 160 -19.32 -34.32 10.18
N HIS A 161 -19.06 -35.57 10.57
CA HIS A 161 -18.35 -36.55 9.74
C HIS A 161 -19.34 -37.27 8.81
N ARG A 162 -19.70 -36.64 7.69
CA ARG A 162 -20.29 -37.35 6.55
C ARG A 162 -19.63 -36.94 5.24
#